data_AF-B4WHE4-F1
#
_entry.id   AF-B4WHE4-F1
#
_cell.length_a   1.000
_cell.length_b   1.000
_cell.length_c   1.000
_cell.angle_alpha   90.00
_cell.angle_beta   90.00
_cell.angle_gamma   90.00
#
_symmetry.space_group_name_H-M   'P 1'
#
loop_
_entity.id
_entity.type
_entity.pdbx_description
1 polymer ?
#
loop_
_entity_poly.entity_id
_entity_poly.type
_entity_poly.pdbx_seq_one_letter_code
_entity_poly.pdbx_strand_id
1 'polypeptide(L)'
;MALIAFNKFTSDLEKAGALGVRMPLEGGHEGRYRRRVRSAGYECVYMTARGMGDLSAFLLDVHGVRPPHLGKKNMDDSATGDRYYLPPVVNYRLQSISPKSKGLLLWLIEGHILSNQEIEFLVALPSLEPRVKVVLEIGGERRMSWFPLKEAVAA
;
A
#
# COMPACT_ATOMS: atom_id res chain seq x y z
N MET A 1 -21.44 9.32 14.74
CA MET A 1 -21.53 8.27 13.72
C MET A 1 -22.14 8.89 12.48
N ALA A 2 -21.34 9.29 11.48
CA ALA A 2 -21.91 9.68 10.20
C ALA A 2 -22.09 8.39 9.38
N LEU A 3 -23.29 7.81 9.44
CA LEU A 3 -23.66 6.57 8.72
C LEU A 3 -23.55 6.72 7.20
N ILE A 4 -23.62 7.96 6.71
CA ILE A 4 -23.42 8.35 5.31
C ILE A 4 -22.16 9.20 5.25
N ALA A 5 -20.98 8.60 5.35
CA ALA A 5 -19.81 9.27 4.79
C ALA A 5 -20.09 9.43 3.28
N PHE A 6 -20.06 10.63 2.73
CA PHE A 6 -20.18 10.85 1.29
C PHE A 6 -18.84 10.50 0.59
N ASN A 7 -18.75 10.70 -0.74
CA ASN A 7 -17.53 10.58 -1.58
C ASN A 7 -16.33 11.46 -1.14
N LYS A 8 -16.37 12.03 0.07
CA LYS A 8 -15.31 12.87 0.63
C LYS A 8 -13.99 12.12 0.72
N PHE A 9 -13.98 10.88 1.24
CA PHE A 9 -12.75 10.08 1.32
C PHE A 9 -12.07 9.89 -0.05
N THR A 10 -12.84 9.53 -1.08
CA THR A 10 -12.32 9.35 -2.44
C THR A 10 -11.86 10.67 -3.04
N SER A 11 -12.58 11.76 -2.81
CA SER A 11 -12.17 13.08 -3.32
C SER A 11 -10.90 13.58 -2.63
N ASP A 12 -10.79 13.41 -1.31
CA ASP A 12 -9.59 13.79 -0.55
C ASP A 12 -8.40 12.94 -0.98
N LEU A 13 -8.60 11.64 -1.25
CA LEU A 13 -7.58 10.75 -1.79
C LEU A 13 -7.13 11.16 -3.20
N GLU A 14 -8.06 11.51 -4.09
CA GLU A 14 -7.75 11.97 -5.45
C GLU A 14 -6.96 13.29 -5.42
N LYS A 15 -7.28 14.19 -4.48
CA LYS A 15 -6.57 15.47 -4.28
C LYS A 15 -5.19 15.30 -3.65
N ALA A 16 -5.08 14.49 -2.60
CA ALA A 16 -3.83 14.33 -1.84
C ALA A 16 -2.87 13.33 -2.49
N GLY A 17 -3.38 12.37 -3.27
CA GLY A 17 -2.60 11.26 -3.84
C GLY A 17 -2.32 10.15 -2.82
N ALA A 18 -1.88 10.53 -1.62
CA ALA A 18 -1.57 9.65 -0.51
C ALA A 18 -2.27 10.10 0.78
N LEU A 19 -2.96 9.18 1.47
CA LEU A 19 -3.61 9.43 2.75
C LEU A 19 -3.03 8.57 3.86
N GLY A 20 -2.81 9.20 5.01
CA GLY A 20 -2.67 8.53 6.30
C GLY A 20 -4.03 8.29 6.90
N VAL A 21 -4.25 7.11 7.47
CA VAL A 21 -5.52 6.74 8.08
C VAL A 21 -5.28 6.18 9.47
N ARG A 22 -6.14 6.59 10.41
CA ARG A 22 -6.24 5.99 11.75
C ARG A 22 -7.58 5.28 11.86
N MET A 23 -7.54 4.05 12.36
CA MET A 23 -8.72 3.19 12.41
C MET A 23 -8.98 2.62 13.79
N PRO A 24 -10.24 2.28 14.12
CA PRO A 24 -10.52 1.51 15.31
C PRO A 24 -9.83 0.14 15.26
N LEU A 25 -9.16 -0.21 16.36
CA LEU A 25 -8.29 -1.40 16.43
C LEU A 25 -9.07 -2.72 16.42
N GLU A 26 -10.39 -2.67 16.61
CA GLU A 26 -11.29 -3.81 16.43
C GLU A 26 -11.42 -4.27 14.96
N GLY A 27 -10.97 -3.45 14.00
CA GLY A 27 -11.06 -3.73 12.57
C GLY A 27 -12.47 -3.61 11.97
N GLY A 28 -12.61 -3.95 10.69
CA GLY A 28 -13.88 -3.98 9.95
C GLY A 28 -14.33 -2.63 9.39
N HIS A 29 -13.67 -1.53 9.77
CA HIS A 29 -13.97 -0.20 9.26
C HIS A 29 -13.32 0.05 7.90
N GLU A 30 -12.12 -0.49 7.67
CA GLU A 30 -11.31 -0.36 6.46
C GLU A 30 -12.05 -0.81 5.20
N GLY A 31 -12.75 -1.95 5.29
CA GLY A 31 -13.48 -2.52 4.18
C GLY A 31 -14.53 -1.59 3.59
N ARG A 32 -15.14 -0.72 4.40
CA ARG A 32 -16.15 0.24 3.95
C ARG A 32 -15.55 1.30 3.03
N TYR A 33 -14.38 1.83 3.39
CA TYR A 33 -13.69 2.87 2.62
C TYR A 33 -13.05 2.29 1.36
N ARG A 34 -12.41 1.11 1.47
CA ARG A 34 -11.87 0.38 0.32
C ARG A 34 -12.93 0.07 -0.73
N ARG A 35 -14.12 -0.39 -0.33
CA ARG A 35 -15.24 -0.67 -1.25
C ARG A 35 -15.69 0.56 -2.02
N ARG A 36 -15.65 1.74 -1.40
CA ARG A 36 -16.04 2.99 -2.05
C ARG A 36 -15.02 3.46 -3.06
N VAL A 37 -13.74 3.41 -2.74
CA VAL A 37 -12.67 3.71 -3.70
C VAL A 37 -12.73 2.74 -4.89
N ARG A 38 -13.03 1.47 -4.63
CA ARG A 38 -13.27 0.49 -5.69
C ARG A 38 -14.48 0.83 -6.56
N SER A 39 -15.59 1.23 -5.95
CA SER A 39 -16.78 1.71 -6.68
C SER A 39 -16.52 2.98 -7.48
N ALA A 40 -15.54 3.79 -7.09
CA ALA A 40 -15.09 4.97 -7.83
C ALA A 40 -14.19 4.62 -9.03
N GLY A 41 -13.86 3.34 -9.25
CA GLY A 41 -13.16 2.84 -10.43
C GLY A 41 -11.70 2.46 -10.21
N TYR A 42 -11.20 2.41 -8.97
CA TYR A 42 -9.84 1.95 -8.67
C TYR A 42 -9.81 0.45 -8.39
N GLU A 43 -8.80 -0.25 -8.90
CA GLU A 43 -8.48 -1.59 -8.40
C GLU A 43 -7.72 -1.47 -7.09
N CYS A 44 -7.99 -2.34 -6.11
CA CYS A 44 -7.34 -2.25 -4.80
C CYS A 44 -6.41 -3.44 -4.56
N VAL A 45 -5.15 -3.12 -4.27
CA VAL A 45 -4.17 -4.04 -3.68
C VAL A 45 -4.14 -3.77 -2.19
N TYR A 46 -4.49 -4.80 -1.41
CA TYR A 46 -4.51 -4.74 0.05
C TYR A 46 -3.40 -5.64 0.59
N MET A 47 -2.42 -5.06 1.29
CA MET A 47 -1.23 -5.78 1.75
C MET A 47 -0.64 -5.16 3.00
N THR A 48 0.21 -5.90 3.71
CA THR A 48 0.92 -5.41 4.90
C THR A 48 2.19 -4.68 4.51
N ALA A 49 2.44 -3.54 5.15
CA ALA A 49 3.74 -2.85 5.11
C ALA A 49 4.84 -3.67 5.79
N ARG A 50 4.48 -4.55 6.72
CA ARG A 50 5.42 -5.39 7.46
C ARG A 50 6.07 -6.41 6.53
N GLY A 51 7.41 -6.36 6.49
CA GLY A 51 8.21 -7.32 5.74
C GLY A 51 8.37 -6.99 4.26
N MET A 52 8.00 -5.78 3.80
CA MET A 52 8.28 -5.35 2.42
C MET A 52 9.77 -5.08 2.16
N GLY A 53 10.58 -4.85 3.21
CA GLY A 53 11.96 -4.42 3.05
C GLY A 53 12.02 -3.02 2.43
N ASP A 54 12.90 -2.81 1.44
CA ASP A 54 12.93 -1.56 0.68
C ASP A 54 11.67 -1.41 -0.19
N LEU A 55 10.83 -0.44 0.17
CA LEU A 55 9.57 -0.15 -0.52
C LEU A 55 9.76 0.15 -2.00
N SER A 56 10.86 0.83 -2.37
CA SER A 56 11.10 1.21 -3.76
C SER A 56 11.36 -0.03 -4.62
N ALA A 57 12.28 -0.89 -4.19
CA ALA A 57 12.57 -2.15 -4.84
C ALA A 57 11.36 -3.09 -4.86
N PHE A 58 10.61 -3.19 -3.77
CA PHE A 58 9.48 -4.12 -3.68
C PHE A 58 8.29 -3.70 -4.56
N LEU A 59 7.98 -2.40 -4.63
CA LEU A 59 6.80 -1.90 -5.34
C LEU A 59 7.07 -1.63 -6.82
N LEU A 60 8.25 -1.09 -7.16
CA LEU A 60 8.55 -0.54 -8.49
C LEU A 60 9.58 -1.33 -9.30
N ASP A 61 10.41 -2.14 -8.65
CA ASP A 61 11.43 -2.96 -9.32
C ASP A 61 11.20 -4.47 -9.15
N VAL A 62 11.99 -5.26 -9.87
CA VAL A 62 12.03 -6.72 -9.75
C VAL A 62 12.71 -7.08 -8.43
N HIS A 63 11.97 -7.71 -7.52
CA HIS A 63 12.48 -8.04 -6.19
C HIS A 63 12.84 -9.53 -6.08
N GLY A 64 14.08 -9.81 -5.67
CA GLY A 64 14.56 -11.18 -5.45
C GLY A 64 14.19 -11.71 -4.06
N VAL A 65 13.20 -12.58 -3.97
CA VAL A 65 12.82 -13.26 -2.73
C VAL A 65 13.50 -14.61 -2.63
N ARG A 66 14.00 -14.92 -1.43
CA ARG A 66 14.56 -16.23 -1.11
C ARG A 66 13.56 -17.03 -0.28
N PRO A 67 12.96 -18.10 -0.84
CA PRO A 67 12.10 -18.99 -0.07
C PRO A 67 12.87 -19.66 1.08
N PRO A 68 12.21 -19.97 2.20
CA PRO A 68 12.85 -20.65 3.32
C PRO A 68 13.35 -22.04 2.87
N HIS A 69 14.67 -22.22 2.86
CA HIS A 69 15.30 -23.46 2.40
C HIS A 69 15.36 -24.56 3.47
N LEU A 70 15.05 -24.23 4.73
CA LEU A 70 14.93 -25.16 5.87
C LEU A 70 16.12 -26.14 6.03
N GLY A 71 17.31 -25.75 5.57
CA GLY A 71 18.51 -26.59 5.60
C GLY A 71 18.52 -27.77 4.61
N LYS A 72 17.54 -27.87 3.70
CA LYS A 72 17.36 -29.02 2.78
C LYS A 72 17.72 -28.72 1.32
N LYS A 73 18.28 -27.55 1.01
CA LYS A 73 18.65 -27.20 -0.37
C LYS A 73 20.08 -27.61 -0.69
N ASN A 74 20.27 -28.10 -1.91
CA ASN A 74 21.56 -28.50 -2.44
C ASN A 74 22.48 -27.27 -2.54
N MET A 75 23.71 -27.41 -2.08
CA MET A 75 24.73 -26.35 -1.99
C MET A 75 25.32 -25.94 -3.36
N ASP A 76 24.64 -26.25 -4.46
CA ASP A 76 25.28 -26.35 -5.77
C ASP A 76 25.68 -24.99 -6.36
N ASP A 77 25.14 -23.84 -5.87
CA ASP A 77 25.54 -22.51 -6.36
C ASP A 77 25.46 -21.34 -5.34
N SER A 78 24.67 -21.43 -4.26
CA SER A 78 24.70 -20.42 -3.19
C SER A 78 24.32 -20.96 -1.82
N ALA A 79 25.05 -20.54 -0.78
CA ALA A 79 24.74 -20.85 0.62
C ALA A 79 23.36 -20.31 1.09
N THR A 80 22.67 -19.56 0.22
CA THR A 80 21.38 -18.91 0.51
C THR A 80 20.19 -19.55 -0.21
N GLY A 81 20.40 -20.61 -1.00
CA GLY A 81 19.37 -21.29 -1.79
C GLY A 81 18.87 -20.47 -2.99
N ASP A 82 17.81 -20.96 -3.65
CA ASP A 82 17.24 -20.32 -4.84
C ASP A 82 16.73 -18.89 -4.58
N ARG A 83 16.85 -18.05 -5.60
CA ARG A 83 16.29 -16.70 -5.65
C ARG A 83 15.16 -16.65 -6.67
N TYR A 84 13.97 -16.30 -6.21
CA TYR A 84 12.80 -16.10 -7.06
C TYR A 84 12.62 -14.61 -7.30
N TYR A 85 12.63 -14.22 -8.58
CA TYR A 85 12.44 -12.83 -8.97
C TYR A 85 10.95 -12.55 -9.12
N LEU A 86 10.38 -11.82 -8.17
CA LEU A 86 9.01 -11.33 -8.28
C LEU A 86 8.96 -10.09 -9.17
N PRO A 87 7.94 -9.98 -10.03
CA PRO A 87 7.73 -8.76 -10.81
C PRO A 87 7.35 -7.60 -9.87
N PRO A 88 7.59 -6.35 -10.29
CA PRO A 88 7.21 -5.19 -9.51
C PRO A 88 5.72 -5.13 -9.26
N VAL A 89 5.31 -5.04 -7.99
CA VAL A 89 3.90 -5.17 -7.60
C VAL A 89 3.03 -4.12 -8.28
N VAL A 90 3.48 -2.87 -8.32
CA VAL A 90 2.69 -1.77 -8.90
C VAL A 90 2.59 -1.90 -10.41
N ASN A 91 3.72 -2.05 -11.11
CA ASN A 91 3.76 -2.11 -12.56
C ASN A 91 3.03 -3.34 -13.11
N TYR A 92 3.26 -4.50 -12.50
CA TYR A 92 2.58 -5.74 -12.89
C TYR A 92 1.06 -5.61 -12.74
N ARG A 93 0.59 -5.00 -11.64
CA ARG A 93 -0.83 -4.76 -11.43
C ARG A 93 -1.39 -3.78 -12.44
N LEU A 94 -0.74 -2.64 -12.65
CA LEU A 94 -1.15 -1.61 -13.62
C LEU A 94 -1.27 -2.13 -15.06
N GLN A 95 -0.43 -3.09 -15.46
CA GLN A 95 -0.53 -3.77 -16.76
C GLN A 95 -1.71 -4.73 -16.84
N SER A 96 -2.10 -5.34 -15.71
CA SER A 96 -3.23 -6.28 -15.64
C SER A 96 -4.59 -5.61 -15.45
N ILE A 97 -4.65 -4.32 -15.05
CA ILE A 97 -5.92 -3.66 -14.79
C ILE A 97 -6.71 -3.42 -16.08
N SER A 98 -8.04 -3.44 -15.99
CA SER A 98 -8.91 -3.07 -17.10
C SER A 98 -8.63 -1.63 -17.56
N PRO A 99 -8.60 -1.35 -18.89
CA PRO A 99 -8.43 0.01 -19.41
C PRO A 99 -9.51 1.00 -18.93
N LYS A 100 -10.66 0.51 -18.46
CA LYS A 100 -11.75 1.34 -17.92
C LYS A 100 -11.52 1.76 -16.46
N SER A 101 -10.57 1.14 -15.76
CA SER A 101 -10.25 1.46 -14.38
C SER A 101 -9.48 2.78 -14.31
N LYS A 102 -9.76 3.60 -13.30
CA LYS A 102 -9.05 4.86 -13.06
C LYS A 102 -7.57 4.64 -12.71
N GLY A 103 -7.27 3.52 -12.05
CA GLY A 103 -5.93 3.22 -11.58
C GLY A 103 -5.89 2.22 -10.43
N LEU A 104 -4.80 2.25 -9.68
CA LEU A 104 -4.50 1.34 -8.58
C LEU A 104 -4.56 2.08 -7.23
N LEU A 105 -5.28 1.49 -6.28
CA LEU A 105 -5.24 1.85 -4.87
C LEU A 105 -4.33 0.87 -4.14
N LEU A 106 -3.21 1.37 -3.63
CA LEU A 106 -2.34 0.66 -2.71
C LEU A 106 -2.83 0.93 -1.27
N TRP A 107 -3.44 -0.08 -0.65
CA TRP A 107 -3.92 -0.01 0.73
C TRP A 107 -2.98 -0.82 1.63
N LEU A 108 -2.18 -0.11 2.41
CA LEU A 108 -1.14 -0.66 3.27
C LEU A 108 -1.58 -0.68 4.72
N ILE A 109 -1.62 -1.89 5.30
CA ILE A 109 -1.87 -2.08 6.73
C ILE A 109 -0.55 -2.13 7.51
N GLU A 110 -0.63 -1.94 8.83
CA GLU A 110 0.53 -1.95 9.73
C GLU A 110 1.59 -0.87 9.42
N GLY A 111 1.18 0.31 8.95
CA GLY A 111 2.08 1.40 8.59
C GLY A 111 2.86 2.03 9.75
N HIS A 112 2.47 1.75 11.00
CA HIS A 112 3.14 2.24 12.21
C HIS A 112 4.59 1.77 12.38
N ILE A 113 5.02 0.76 11.62
CA ILE A 113 6.39 0.24 11.64
C ILE A 113 7.33 0.98 10.67
N LEU A 114 6.77 1.73 9.73
CA LEU A 114 7.56 2.37 8.68
C LEU A 114 8.31 3.58 9.26
N SER A 115 9.53 3.76 8.80
CA SER A 115 10.33 4.96 9.05
C SER A 115 9.76 6.18 8.31
N ASN A 116 10.13 7.37 8.77
CA ASN A 116 9.72 8.62 8.10
C ASN A 116 10.16 8.67 6.62
N GLN A 117 11.35 8.14 6.30
CA GLN A 117 11.85 8.08 4.92
C GLN A 117 11.00 7.15 4.03
N GLU A 118 10.57 6.01 4.57
CA GLU A 118 9.66 5.10 3.86
C GLU A 118 8.28 5.75 3.63
N ILE A 119 7.79 6.52 4.61
CA ILE A 119 6.54 7.28 4.47
C ILE A 119 6.71 8.39 3.41
N GLU A 120 7.83 9.11 3.38
CA GLU A 120 8.13 10.12 2.36
C GLU A 120 8.14 9.51 0.96
N PHE A 121 8.72 8.32 0.78
CA PHE A 121 8.66 7.59 -0.49
C PHE A 121 7.21 7.31 -0.90
N LEU A 122 6.36 6.84 0.02
CA LEU A 122 4.94 6.59 -0.25
C LEU A 122 4.15 7.87 -0.57
N VAL A 123 4.55 9.02 -0.01
CA VAL A 123 4.01 10.34 -0.36
C VAL A 123 4.39 10.74 -1.78
N ALA A 124 5.62 10.44 -2.22
CA ALA A 124 6.10 10.75 -3.56
C ALA A 124 5.55 9.79 -4.64
N LEU A 125 5.15 8.58 -4.27
CA LEU A 125 4.73 7.53 -5.21
C LEU A 125 3.61 7.96 -6.18
N PRO A 126 2.52 8.63 -5.76
CA PRO A 126 1.50 9.14 -6.68
C PRO A 126 1.98 10.23 -7.65
N SER A 127 3.11 10.89 -7.37
CA SER A 127 3.74 11.85 -8.27
C SER A 127 4.60 11.15 -9.32
N LEU A 128 5.24 10.03 -8.94
CA LEU A 128 6.01 9.18 -9.85
C LEU A 128 5.09 8.40 -10.81
N GLU A 129 3.98 7.88 -10.29
CA GLU A 129 2.97 7.15 -11.07
C GLU A 129 1.56 7.69 -10.76
N PRO A 130 1.03 8.64 -11.57
CA PRO A 130 -0.24 9.32 -11.31
C PRO A 130 -1.47 8.41 -11.19
N ARG A 131 -1.42 7.21 -11.78
CA ARG A 131 -2.50 6.22 -11.71
C ARG A 131 -2.53 5.48 -10.37
N VAL A 132 -1.53 5.67 -9.51
CA VAL A 132 -1.46 5.04 -8.19
C VAL A 132 -1.90 6.04 -7.11
N LYS A 133 -2.73 5.54 -6.19
CA LYS A 133 -3.12 6.25 -4.96
C LYS A 133 -2.75 5.38 -3.76
N VAL A 134 -2.30 6.02 -2.68
CA VAL A 134 -1.80 5.32 -1.50
C VAL A 134 -2.68 5.61 -0.30
N VAL A 135 -2.99 4.58 0.47
CA VAL A 135 -3.59 4.68 1.80
C VAL A 135 -2.72 3.87 2.76
N LEU A 136 -2.25 4.51 3.83
CA LEU A 136 -1.42 3.89 4.86
C LEU A 136 -2.12 3.95 6.22
N GLU A 137 -2.29 2.79 6.86
CA GLU A 137 -2.82 2.70 8.23
C GLU A 137 -1.71 2.95 9.26
N ILE A 138 -1.58 4.20 9.72
CA ILE A 138 -0.47 4.65 10.57
C ILE A 138 -0.74 4.39 12.06
N GLY A 139 -2.00 4.22 12.47
CA GLY A 139 -2.29 4.00 13.89
C GLY A 139 -3.75 3.77 14.22
N GLY A 140 -4.00 3.63 15.52
CA GLY A 140 -5.33 3.40 16.07
C GLY A 140 -6.05 4.69 16.46
N GLU A 141 -7.36 4.74 16.24
CA GLU A 141 -8.24 5.76 16.81
C GLU A 141 -9.65 5.21 17.05
N ARG A 142 -10.37 5.70 18.05
CA ARG A 142 -11.75 5.23 18.38
C ARG A 142 -12.76 5.43 17.25
N ARG A 143 -12.44 6.28 16.28
CA ARG A 143 -13.23 6.53 15.07
C ARG A 143 -12.26 6.64 13.90
N MET A 144 -12.71 6.19 12.73
CA MET A 144 -11.89 6.28 11.53
C MET A 144 -11.71 7.74 11.11
N SER A 145 -10.45 8.16 11.00
CA SER A 145 -10.03 9.50 10.57
C SER A 145 -8.95 9.36 9.51
N TRP A 146 -8.84 10.37 8.64
CA TRP A 146 -7.83 10.40 7.59
C TRP A 146 -7.29 11.82 7.40
N PHE A 147 -6.06 11.89 6.91
CA PHE A 147 -5.33 13.12 6.65
C PHE A 147 -4.34 12.89 5.50
N PRO A 148 -3.87 13.95 4.80
CA PRO A 148 -2.81 13.82 3.80
C PRO A 148 -1.57 13.14 4.39
N LEU A 149 -1.03 12.11 3.73
CA LEU A 149 0.05 11.30 4.29
C LEU A 149 1.30 12.12 4.62
N LYS A 150 1.57 13.19 3.87
CA LYS A 150 2.66 14.14 4.13
C LYS A 150 2.64 14.75 5.54
N GLU A 151 1.47 14.87 6.16
CA GLU A 151 1.32 15.42 7.52
C GLU A 151 1.80 14.42 8.58
N ALA A 152 1.93 13.12 8.25
CA ALA A 152 2.47 12.12 9.16
C ALA A 152 3.94 12.32 9.47
N VAL A 153 4.70 12.91 8.54
CA VAL A 153 6.16 13.12 8.66
C VAL A 153 6.49 14.43 9.38
N ALA A 154 5.54 15.39 9.37
CA ALA A 154 5.72 16.72 9.97
C ALA A 154 5.36 16.78 11.46
N ALA A 155 4.74 15.72 12.01
CA ALA A 155 4.26 15.63 13.39
C ALA A 155 5.23 14.87 14.28
#